data_AF-A0A662WCM6-F1
#
_entry.id   AF-A0A662WCM6-F1
#
_cell.length_a   1.000
_cell.length_b   1.000
_cell.length_c   1.000
_cell.angle_alpha   90.00
_cell.angle_beta   90.00
_cell.angle_gamma   90.00
#
_symmetry.space_group_name_H-M   'P 1'
#
loop_
_entity.id
_entity.type
_entity.pdbx_description
1 polymer ?
#
loop_
_entity_poly.entity_id
_entity_poly.type
_entity_poly.pdbx_seq_one_letter_code
_entity_poly.pdbx_strand_id
1 'polypeptide(L)' 'MAKTIAVSDDVYEMLSKAKMKGESFSDVIRRLLRRQKISDIPKILEDDEAEKIRELIERQKEIDLKRLRGML' A
#
# COMPACT_ATOMS: atom_id res chain seq x y z
N MET A 1 -21.64 -23.49 -2.54
CA MET A 1 -22.93 -22.90 -2.97
C MET A 1 -22.68 -21.48 -3.43
N ALA A 2 -23.15 -21.09 -4.61
CA ALA A 2 -23.07 -19.70 -5.06
C ALA A 2 -24.24 -18.90 -4.49
N LYS A 3 -23.97 -17.67 -4.04
CA LYS A 3 -25.01 -16.70 -3.67
C LYS A 3 -24.94 -15.54 -4.66
N THR A 4 -26.09 -15.13 -5.20
CA THR A 4 -26.18 -14.00 -6.13
C THR A 4 -26.40 -12.72 -5.35
N ILE A 5 -25.61 -11.68 -5.66
CA ILE A 5 -25.83 -10.32 -5.18
C ILE A 5 -26.07 -9.43 -6.40
N ALA A 6 -27.01 -8.49 -6.27
CA ALA A 6 -27.15 -7.41 -7.24
C ALA A 6 -26.20 -6.28 -6.83
N VAL A 7 -25.54 -5.68 -7.81
CA VAL A 7 -24.69 -4.50 -7.66
C VAL A 7 -25.10 -3.47 -8.71
N SER A 8 -24.80 -2.20 -8.46
CA SER A 8 -24.97 -1.17 -9.47
C SER A 8 -23.96 -1.33 -10.61
N ASP A 9 -24.28 -0.78 -11.78
CA ASP A 9 -23.47 -0.93 -12.99
C ASP A 9 -22.03 -0.39 -12.80
N ASP A 10 -21.89 0.74 -12.10
CA ASP A 10 -20.59 1.33 -11.77
C ASP A 10 -19.72 0.38 -10.92
N VAL A 11 -20.32 -0.30 -9.94
CA VAL A 11 -19.63 -1.29 -9.10
C VAL A 11 -19.22 -2.50 -9.92
N TYR A 12 -20.07 -2.98 -10.83
CA TYR A 12 -19.72 -4.07 -11.74
C TYR A 12 -18.51 -3.70 -12.61
N GLU A 13 -18.52 -2.51 -13.19
CA GLU A 13 -17.41 -2.00 -14.01
C GLU A 13 -16.11 -1.86 -13.21
N MET A 14 -16.17 -1.40 -11.96
CA MET A 14 -15.02 -1.35 -11.07
C MET A 14 -14.43 -2.75 -10.81
N LEU A 15 -15.29 -3.74 -10.54
CA LEU A 15 -14.86 -5.11 -10.32
C LEU A 15 -14.28 -5.74 -11.59
N SER A 16 -14.86 -5.44 -12.76
CA SER A 16 -14.38 -5.90 -14.07
C SER A 16 -12.97 -5.39 -14.36
N LYS A 17 -12.71 -4.09 -14.12
CA LYS A 17 -11.38 -3.48 -14.27
C LYS A 17 -10.36 -4.02 -13.29
N ALA A 18 -10.77 -4.37 -12.07
CA ALA A 18 -9.89 -4.90 -11.06
C ALA A 18 -9.53 -6.39 -11.27
N LYS A 19 -10.27 -7.11 -12.10
CA LYS A 19 -10.14 -8.56 -12.32
C LYS A 19 -8.85 -8.92 -13.09
N MET A 20 -8.07 -9.82 -12.53
CA MET A 20 -6.86 -10.35 -13.17
C MET A 20 -7.19 -11.55 -14.08
N LYS A 21 -6.25 -11.89 -14.98
CA LYS A 21 -6.41 -13.04 -15.90
C LYS A 21 -6.60 -14.34 -15.11
N GLY A 22 -7.71 -15.03 -15.36
CA GLY A 22 -8.06 -16.29 -14.68
C GLY A 22 -8.71 -16.13 -13.29
N GLU A 23 -8.89 -14.91 -12.80
CA GLU A 23 -9.50 -14.62 -11.49
C GLU A 23 -11.04 -14.61 -11.58
N SER A 24 -11.78 -15.16 -10.61
CA SER A 24 -13.25 -15.01 -10.55
C SER A 24 -13.67 -13.69 -9.87
N PHE A 25 -14.93 -13.25 -10.02
CA PHE A 25 -15.40 -12.06 -9.29
C PHE A 25 -15.36 -12.25 -7.76
N SER A 26 -15.60 -13.47 -7.29
CA SER A 26 -15.47 -13.79 -5.87
C SER A 26 -14.02 -13.67 -5.37
N ASP A 27 -13.04 -13.98 -6.23
CA ASP A 27 -11.62 -13.82 -5.90
C ASP A 27 -11.22 -12.35 -5.84
N VAL A 28 -11.68 -11.53 -6.80
CA VAL A 28 -11.49 -10.07 -6.78
C VAL A 28 -12.02 -9.48 -5.48
N ILE A 29 -13.26 -9.78 -5.12
CA ILE A 29 -13.88 -9.30 -3.88
C ILE A 29 -13.05 -9.74 -2.67
N ARG A 30 -12.63 -11.01 -2.61
CA ARG A 30 -11.82 -11.53 -1.50
C ARG A 30 -10.46 -10.84 -1.40
N ARG A 31 -9.81 -10.55 -2.55
CA ARG A 31 -8.53 -9.85 -2.61
C ARG A 31 -8.66 -8.39 -2.17
N LEU A 32 -9.71 -7.69 -2.61
CA LEU A 32 -9.96 -6.30 -2.23
C LEU A 32 -10.38 -6.15 -0.75
N LEU A 33 -11.09 -7.14 -0.21
CA LEU A 33 -11.47 -7.16 1.21
C LEU A 33 -10.34 -7.57 2.15
N ARG A 34 -9.25 -8.17 1.64
CA ARG A 34 -8.06 -8.40 2.46
C ARG A 34 -7.45 -7.04 2.80
N ARG A 35 -7.51 -6.67 4.08
CA ARG A 35 -6.67 -5.61 4.62
C ARG A 35 -5.22 -6.03 4.43
N GLN A 36 -4.50 -5.39 3.52
CA GLN A 36 -3.05 -5.52 3.48
C GLN A 36 -2.51 -4.93 4.78
N LYS A 37 -1.91 -5.78 5.62
CA LYS A 37 -1.09 -5.28 6.72
C LYS A 37 0.22 -4.80 6.11
N ILE A 38 0.83 -3.78 6.70
CA ILE A 38 2.18 -3.33 6.30
C ILE A 38 3.18 -4.52 6.36
N SER A 39 2.94 -5.48 7.25
CA SER A 39 3.69 -6.73 7.36
C SER A 39 3.52 -7.70 6.18
N ASP A 40 2.52 -7.52 5.32
CA ASP A 40 2.29 -8.36 4.14
C ASP A 40 3.12 -7.88 2.93
N ILE A 41 3.76 -6.71 3.04
CA ILE A 41 4.71 -6.19 2.06
C ILE A 41 5.97 -7.05 2.17
N PRO A 42 6.41 -7.74 1.10
CA PRO A 42 7.66 -8.50 1.11
C PRO A 42 8.83 -7.63 1.55
N LYS A 43 9.91 -8.21 2.09
CA LYS A 43 11.16 -7.47 2.36
C LYS A 43 11.66 -6.89 1.03
N ILE A 44 11.45 -5.58 0.83
CA ILE A 44 11.88 -4.85 -0.39
C ILE A 44 13.28 -4.27 -0.20
N LEU A 45 13.73 -4.14 1.06
CA LEU A 45 15.00 -3.54 1.43
C LEU A 45 15.75 -4.50 2.36
N GLU A 46 17.04 -4.69 2.11
CA GLU A 46 17.91 -5.33 3.08
C GLU A 46 18.07 -4.48 4.35
N ASP A 47 18.43 -5.11 5.46
CA ASP A 47 18.47 -4.42 6.75
C ASP A 47 19.51 -3.29 6.77
N ASP A 48 20.60 -3.42 6.01
CA ASP A 48 21.60 -2.38 5.83
C ASP A 48 21.11 -1.22 4.95
N GLU A 49 20.32 -1.51 3.91
CA GLU A 49 19.67 -0.49 3.07
C GLU A 49 18.65 0.31 3.88
N ALA A 50 17.85 -0.38 4.70
CA ALA A 50 16.91 0.24 5.60
C ALA A 50 17.61 1.14 6.64
N GLU A 51 18.75 0.71 7.18
CA GLU A 51 19.52 1.51 8.13
C GLU A 51 20.13 2.76 7.48
N LYS A 52 20.71 2.64 6.27
CA LYS A 52 21.20 3.80 5.51
C LYS A 52 20.10 4.84 5.27
N ILE A 53 18.89 4.40 4.92
CA ILE A 53 17.75 5.31 4.72
C ILE A 53 17.39 6.01 6.04
N ARG A 54 17.40 5.30 7.17
CA ARG A 54 17.16 5.91 8.50
C ARG A 54 18.19 6.97 8.83
N GLU A 55 19.48 6.68 8.65
CA GLU A 55 20.57 7.63 8.90
C GLU A 55 20.42 8.91 8.06
N LEU A 56 20.06 8.77 6.78
CA LEU A 56 19.82 9.91 5.89
C LEU A 56 18.64 10.77 6.35
N ILE A 57 17.55 10.15 6.80
CA ILE A 57 16.38 10.86 7.33
C ILE A 57 16.74 11.63 8.61
N GLU A 58 17.45 11.00 9.55
CA GLU A 58 17.85 11.68 10.79
C GLU A 58 18.80 12.84 10.53
N ARG A 59 19.78 12.66 9.64
CA ARG A 59 20.68 13.74 9.22
C ARG A 59 19.91 14.90 8.60
N GLN A 60 18.88 14.62 7.79
CA GLN A 60 18.05 15.65 7.18
C GLN A 60 17.25 16.43 8.25
N LYS A 61 16.65 15.73 9.22
CA LYS A 61 15.95 16.37 10.35
C LYS A 61 16.86 17.29 11.14
N GLU A 62 18.10 16.88 11.42
CA GLU A 62 19.06 17.73 12.12
C GLU A 62 19.39 19.00 11.33
N ILE A 63 19.56 18.88 10.01
CA ILE A 63 19.80 20.02 9.13
C ILE A 63 18.62 20.98 9.15
N ASP A 64 17.39 20.46 9.06
CA ASP A 64 16.19 21.28 9.06
C ASP A 64 15.95 21.96 10.42
N LEU A 65 16.23 21.28 11.54
CA LEU A 65 16.21 21.90 12.87
C LEU A 65 17.25 23.02 13.01
N LYS A 66 18.47 22.83 12.48
CA LYS A 66 19.50 23.86 12.47
C LYS A 66 19.09 25.06 11.61
N ARG A 67 18.49 24.83 10.45
CA ARG A 67 17.94 25.90 9.59
C ARG A 67 16.86 26.69 10.32
N LEU A 68 15.90 26.02 10.94
CA LEU A 68 14.82 26.68 11.70
C LEU A 68 15.38 27.52 12.86
N ARG A 69 16.38 27.01 13.58
CA ARG A 69 17.03 27.76 14.68
C ARG A 69 17.86 28.95 14.21
N GLY A 70 18.45 28.88 13.01
CA GLY A 70 19.20 29.99 12.41
C GLY A 70 18.32 31.09 11.81
N MET A 71 16.99 30.90 11.79
CA MET A 71 16.01 31.86 11.29
C MET A 71 15.28 32.63 12.43
N LEU A 72 15.56 32.30 13.69
CA LEU A 72 15.07 32.98 14.90
C LEU A 72 16.19 33.85 15.50
#